data_AF-A0A239IS64-F1
#
_entry.id   AF-A0A239IS64-F1
#
_cell.length_a   1.000
_cell.length_b   1.000
_cell.length_c   1.000
_cell.angle_alpha   90.00
_cell.angle_beta   90.00
_cell.angle_gamma   90.00
#
_symmetry.space_group_name_H-M   'P 1'
#
loop_
_entity.id
_entity.type
_entity.pdbx_description
1 polymer ?
#
loop_
_entity_poly.entity_id
_entity_poly.type
_entity_poly.pdbx_seq_one_letter_code
_entity_poly.pdbx_strand_id
1 'polypeptide(L)' 'MEDTMGELVLGLGIFGLALGLIGLILYIWSIVWAYKDAERRGKPGWLIALVVAFVAWPIGLLLWLIIRPDDRRSYHH' A
#
# COMPACT_ATOMS: atom_id res chain seq x y z
N MET A 1 10.94 29.97 26.64
CA MET A 1 11.59 29.48 25.40
C MET A 1 11.74 27.96 25.44
N GLU A 2 12.14 27.36 26.57
CA GLU A 2 12.19 25.90 26.75
C GLU A 2 10.81 25.22 26.61
N ASP A 3 9.76 25.77 27.24
CA ASP A 3 8.40 25.19 27.17
C ASP A 3 7.85 25.12 25.73
N THR A 4 8.08 26.17 24.95
CA THR A 4 7.66 26.26 23.54
C THR A 4 8.33 25.20 22.67
N MET A 5 9.61 24.89 22.92
CA MET A 5 10.31 23.84 22.17
C MET A 5 9.81 22.45 22.53
N GLY A 6 9.48 22.21 23.81
CA GLY A 6 8.89 20.95 24.28
C GLY A 6 7.54 20.67 23.63
N GLU A 7 6.65 21.66 23.57
CA GLU A 7 5.35 21.54 22.90
C GLU A 7 5.49 21.24 21.39
N LEU A 8 6.45 21.88 20.71
CA LEU A 8 6.72 21.63 19.29
C LEU A 8 7.24 20.21 19.06
N VAL A 9 8.17 19.72 19.89
CA VAL A 9 8.71 18.35 19.78
C VAL A 9 7.60 17.32 20.01
N LEU A 10 6.76 17.53 21.03
CA LEU A 10 5.61 16.66 21.30
C LEU A 10 4.60 16.68 20.15
N GLY A 11 4.28 17.86 19.62
CA GLY A 11 3.38 18.03 18.48
C GLY A 11 3.88 17.30 17.22
N LEU A 12 5.17 17.48 16.88
CA LEU A 12 5.80 16.79 15.75
C LEU A 12 5.87 15.27 15.98
N GLY A 13 6.13 14.83 17.22
CA GLY A 13 6.15 13.42 17.57
C GLY A 13 4.80 12.74 17.37
N ILE A 14 3.72 13.34 17.90
CA ILE A 14 2.36 12.83 17.74
C ILE A 14 1.95 12.84 16.26
N PHE A 15 2.25 13.93 15.55
CA PHE A 15 1.98 14.03 14.11
C PHE A 15 2.71 12.94 13.31
N GLY A 16 3.99 12.71 13.59
CA GLY A 16 4.79 11.67 12.97
C GLY A 16 4.24 10.26 13.25
N LEU A 17 3.79 9.98 14.48
CA LEU A 17 3.15 8.72 14.83
C LEU A 17 1.83 8.52 14.11
N ALA A 18 0.99 9.55 14.04
CA ALA A 18 -0.28 9.50 13.31
C ALA A 18 -0.06 9.24 11.82
N LEU A 19 0.88 9.95 11.19
CA LEU A 19 1.24 9.72 9.79
C LEU A 19 1.83 8.32 9.56
N GLY A 20 2.69 7.85 10.47
CA GLY A 20 3.24 6.49 10.40
C GLY A 20 2.16 5.42 10.49
N LEU A 21 1.17 5.60 11.36
CA LEU A 21 0.04 4.68 11.51
C LEU A 21 -0.84 4.68 10.25
N ILE A 22 -1.16 5.85 9.69
CA ILE A 22 -1.90 5.96 8.44
C ILE A 22 -1.14 5.27 7.30
N GLY A 23 0.17 5.53 7.19
CA GLY A 23 1.04 4.89 6.22
C GLY A 23 1.05 3.37 6.34
N LEU A 24 1.13 2.84 7.56
CA LEU A 24 1.11 1.40 7.84
C LEU A 24 -0.23 0.77 7.43
N ILE A 25 -1.36 1.43 7.74
CA ILE A 25 -2.69 0.97 7.34
C ILE A 25 -2.79 0.92 5.81
N LEU A 26 -2.38 1.99 5.12
CA LEU A 26 -2.40 2.05 3.66
C LEU A 26 -1.47 1.01 3.02
N TYR A 27 -0.30 0.79 3.61
CA TYR A 27 0.65 -0.23 3.18
C TYR A 27 0.02 -1.63 3.25
N ILE A 28 -0.50 -2.03 4.40
CA ILE A 28 -1.14 -3.35 4.58
C ILE A 28 -2.36 -3.48 3.67
N TRP A 29 -3.22 -2.45 3.62
CA TRP A 29 -4.40 -2.45 2.77
C TRP A 29 -4.04 -2.62 1.29
N SER A 30 -2.98 -1.95 0.82
CA SER A 30 -2.53 -2.05 -0.57
C SER A 30 -2.02 -3.45 -0.95
N ILE A 31 -1.34 -4.14 -0.04
CA ILE A 31 -0.89 -5.52 -0.25
C ILE A 31 -2.08 -6.47 -0.37
N VAL A 32 -3.01 -6.39 0.58
CA VAL A 32 -4.23 -7.23 0.58
C VAL A 32 -5.07 -6.95 -0.66
N TRP A 33 -5.20 -5.68 -1.04
CA TRP A 33 -5.92 -5.30 -2.25
C TRP A 33 -5.26 -5.87 -3.51
N ALA A 34 -3.93 -5.73 -3.65
CA ALA A 34 -3.20 -6.22 -4.82
C ALA A 34 -3.24 -7.74 -4.93
N TYR A 35 -3.15 -8.45 -3.80
CA TYR A 35 -3.36 -9.90 -3.72
C TYR A 35 -4.71 -10.30 -4.32
N LYS A 36 -5.81 -9.70 -3.82
CA LYS A 36 -7.17 -10.03 -4.27
C LYS A 36 -7.43 -9.60 -5.72
N ASP A 37 -6.87 -8.47 -6.15
CA ASP A 37 -6.99 -7.99 -7.53
C ASP A 37 -6.26 -8.93 -8.50
N ALA A 38 -5.09 -9.45 -8.12
CA ALA A 38 -4.37 -10.43 -8.92
C ALA A 38 -5.11 -11.77 -9.03
N GLU A 39 -5.64 -12.30 -7.92
CA GLU A 39 -6.45 -13.53 -7.94
C GLU A 39 -7.68 -13.39 -8.84
N ARG A 40 -8.38 -12.24 -8.79
CA ARG A 40 -9.52 -11.97 -9.66
C ARG A 40 -9.17 -11.98 -11.14
N ARG A 41 -7.92 -11.61 -11.48
CA ARG A 41 -7.39 -11.57 -12.85
C ARG A 41 -6.71 -12.88 -13.27
N GLY A 42 -6.85 -13.95 -12.49
CA GLY A 42 -6.22 -15.26 -12.76
C GLY A 42 -4.69 -15.26 -12.64
N LYS A 43 -4.12 -14.25 -11.98
CA LYS A 43 -2.68 -14.16 -11.69
C LYS A 43 -2.40 -14.66 -10.27
N PRO A 44 -1.21 -15.22 -10.01
CA PRO A 44 -0.84 -15.68 -8.67
C PRO A 44 -0.76 -14.51 -7.69
N GLY A 45 -1.77 -14.36 -6.82
CA GLY A 45 -1.91 -13.21 -5.93
C GLY A 45 -0.77 -13.03 -4.93
N TRP A 46 -0.19 -14.13 -4.46
CA TRP A 46 0.94 -14.10 -3.53
C TRP A 46 2.21 -13.49 -4.15
N LEU A 47 2.48 -13.72 -5.44
CA LEU A 47 3.62 -13.13 -6.14
C LEU A 47 3.45 -11.61 -6.25
N ILE A 48 2.23 -11.15 -6.57
CA ILE A 48 1.93 -9.72 -6.65
C ILE A 48 2.00 -9.07 -5.27
N ALA A 49 1.49 -9.73 -4.22
CA ALA A 49 1.62 -9.26 -2.86
C ALA A 49 3.08 -9.07 -2.43
N LEU A 50 3.97 -10.01 -2.79
CA LEU A 50 5.42 -9.89 -2.53
C LEU A 50 6.03 -8.70 -3.29
N VAL A 51 5.65 -8.48 -4.54
CA VAL A 51 6.12 -7.32 -5.32
C VAL A 51 5.67 -6.01 -4.66
N VAL A 52 4.41 -5.90 -4.27
CA VAL A 52 3.88 -4.69 -3.60
C VAL A 52 4.52 -4.47 -2.22
N ALA A 53 4.79 -5.53 -1.47
CA ALA A 53 5.39 -5.45 -0.14
C ALA A 53 6.89 -5.10 -0.19
N PHE A 54 7.67 -5.73 -1.06
CA PHE A 54 9.14 -5.70 -0.98
C PHE A 54 9.84 -4.85 -2.06
N VAL A 55 9.21 -4.57 -3.20
CA VAL A 55 9.83 -3.84 -4.33
C VAL A 55 9.63 -2.32 -4.20
N ALA A 56 9.62 -1.82 -2.96
CA ALA A 56 9.33 -0.44 -2.58
C ALA A 56 7.86 -0.04 -2.79
N TRP A 57 7.08 0.01 -1.70
CA TRP A 57 5.83 0.76 -1.67
C TRP A 57 6.15 2.27 -1.81
N PRO A 58 5.49 3.04 -2.70
CA PRO A 58 4.32 2.68 -3.52
C PRO A 58 4.65 2.17 -4.94
N ILE A 59 5.93 2.11 -5.34
CA ILE A 59 6.38 1.71 -6.69
C ILE A 59 5.86 0.31 -7.06
N GLY A 60 5.96 -0.69 -6.18
CA GLY A 60 5.43 -2.04 -6.43
C GLY A 60 3.93 -2.06 -6.73
N LEU A 61 3.15 -1.21 -6.03
CA LEU A 61 1.73 -1.03 -6.28
C LEU A 61 1.46 -0.37 -7.64
N LEU A 62 2.23 0.67 -7.98
CA LEU A 62 2.13 1.36 -9.28
C LEU A 62 2.48 0.42 -10.44
N LEU A 63 3.53 -0.40 -10.30
CA LEU A 63 3.89 -1.39 -11.29
C LEU A 63 2.73 -2.37 -11.54
N TRP A 64 2.12 -2.89 -10.47
CA TRP A 64 0.94 -3.74 -10.59
C TRP A 64 -0.22 -3.04 -11.34
N LEU A 65 -0.51 -1.78 -11.02
CA LEU A 65 -1.55 -1.01 -11.69
C LEU A 65 -1.32 -0.82 -13.19
N ILE A 66 -0.06 -0.73 -13.62
CA ILE A 66 0.32 -0.55 -15.03
C ILE A 66 0.27 -1.89 -15.79
N ILE A 67 0.75 -2.99 -15.19
CA ILE A 67 0.90 -4.28 -15.88
C ILE A 67 -0.27 -5.25 -15.67
N ARG A 68 -1.24 -4.90 -14.82
CA ARG A 68 -2.38 -5.80 -14.53
C ARG A 68 -3.16 -6.06 -15.83
N PRO A 69 -3.57 -7.32 -16.10
CA PRO A 69 -4.37 -7.64 -17.28
C PRO A 69 -5.75 -7.01 -17.16
N ASP A 70 -6.42 -6.79 -18.29
CA ASP A 70 -7.84 -6.44 -18.28
C ASP A 70 -8.66 -7.51 -17.56
N ASP A 71 -9.73 -7.08 -16.90
CA ASP A 71 -10.67 -7.96 -16.21
C ASP A 71 -11.49 -8.72 -17.26
N ARG A 72 -10.91 -9.78 -17.82
CA ARG A 72 -11.56 -10.66 -18.77
C ARG A 72 -12.51 -11.58 -18.00
N ARG A 73 -13.59 -11.03 -17.45
CA ARG A 73 -14.81 -11.82 -17.28
C ARG A 73 -15.25 -12.27 -18.67
N SER A 74 -14.95 -13.52 -18.98
CA SER A 74 -15.75 -14.42 -19.80
C SER A 74 -16.44 -13.79 -21.01
N TYR A 75 -15.70 -13.59 -22.10
CA TYR A 75 -16.29 -13.82 -23.43
C TYR A 75 -16.21 -15.32 -23.72
N HIS A 76 -17.03 -16.10 -23.02
CA HIS A 76 -17.40 -17.44 -23.45
C HIS A 76 -18.89 -17.40 -23.81
N HIS A 77 -19.14 -17.29 -25.12
CA HIS A 77 -20.33 -17.82 -25.77
C HIS A 77 -20.42 -19.32 -25.57
#